data_AF-A0A8T8WWX2-F1
#
_entry.id   AF-A0A8T8WWX2-F1
#
_cell.length_a   1.000
_cell.length_b   1.000
_cell.length_c   1.000
_cell.angle_alpha   90.00
_cell.angle_beta   90.00
_cell.angle_gamma   90.00
#
_symmetry.space_group_name_H-M   'P 1'
#
loop_
_entity.id
_entity.type
_entity.pdbx_description
1 polymer ?
#
loop_
_entity_poly.entity_id
_entity_poly.type
_entity_poly.pdbx_seq_one_letter_code
_entity_poly.pdbx_strand_id
1 'polypeptide(L)'
;MPAIAGVAFGPLVLQDFMFKNMDLSMLEMVLAPKVTGARLLNERLSDPANPLDFFVMFSSFVMVSGNPGQAAYSATNAYTHALAQQRRARGMAASTIDIGAVFGVGFIARAGREHEVEVVKFIFNEVNDWELHALFAEAVVAGRNWATKDVELSDHHTKGEDAAGAVGSVKDQLLKAETMDEVRTIILDGLSGRIRGALQLTAADEPNLTVPLIDQGVDSLSAFTVGSWFTKNLNIDIPLLKILGGASVPDLIDEAVSRLTPEAIPLAHSPWSEIAAHSATAA
;
A
#
# COMPACT_ATOMS: atom_id res chain seq x y z
N MET A 1 3.32 -7.90 -43.00
CA MET A 1 3.44 -8.33 -41.59
C MET A 1 2.15 -9.05 -41.21
N PRO A 2 2.18 -9.99 -40.25
CA PRO A 2 0.96 -10.65 -39.76
C PRO A 2 0.01 -9.63 -39.12
N ALA A 3 -1.28 -9.96 -39.05
CA ALA A 3 -2.27 -9.16 -38.35
C ALA A 3 -1.95 -9.06 -36.85
N ILE A 4 -2.31 -7.94 -36.23
CA ILE A 4 -2.13 -7.73 -34.79
C ILE A 4 -3.22 -8.51 -34.06
N ALA A 5 -2.83 -9.50 -33.25
CA ALA A 5 -3.76 -10.33 -32.49
C ALA A 5 -4.17 -9.72 -31.15
N GLY A 6 -3.33 -8.90 -30.52
CA GLY A 6 -3.65 -8.29 -29.24
C GLY A 6 -2.71 -7.16 -28.84
N VAL A 7 -3.10 -6.42 -27.80
CA VAL A 7 -2.39 -5.25 -27.30
C VAL A 7 -2.12 -5.40 -25.80
N ALA A 8 -0.86 -5.21 -25.40
CA ALA A 8 -0.44 -5.02 -24.01
C ALA A 8 0.04 -3.56 -23.88
N PHE A 9 -0.80 -2.70 -23.33
CA PHE A 9 -0.59 -1.25 -23.31
C PHE A 9 -0.11 -0.79 -21.93
N GLY A 10 1.18 -0.46 -21.80
CA GLY A 10 1.77 0.01 -20.55
C GLY A 10 2.81 1.13 -20.67
N PRO A 11 2.62 2.17 -21.51
CA PRO A 11 3.49 3.34 -21.41
C PRO A 11 3.34 4.00 -20.03
N LEU A 12 4.43 4.52 -19.48
CA LEU A 12 4.45 5.09 -18.15
C LEU A 12 5.36 6.32 -18.12
N VAL A 13 4.80 7.45 -17.69
CA VAL A 13 5.53 8.62 -17.23
C VAL A 13 5.03 8.92 -15.83
N LEU A 14 5.93 8.93 -14.86
CA LEU A 14 5.63 9.20 -13.45
C LEU A 14 6.34 10.48 -13.04
N GLN A 15 5.54 11.41 -12.52
CA GLN A 15 6.02 12.62 -11.88
C GLN A 15 5.10 12.93 -10.71
N ASP A 16 5.69 13.02 -9.51
CA ASP A 16 4.95 13.19 -8.27
C ASP A 16 4.83 14.69 -7.95
N PHE A 17 3.66 15.27 -8.19
CA PHE A 17 3.33 16.66 -7.87
C PHE A 17 2.09 16.74 -7.00
N MET A 18 2.19 17.43 -5.86
CA MET A 18 0.99 17.79 -5.11
C MET A 18 0.03 18.55 -6.02
N PHE A 19 -1.26 18.22 -6.01
CA PHE A 19 -2.23 18.79 -6.94
C PHE A 19 -2.23 20.33 -6.95
N LYS A 20 -2.06 20.96 -5.77
CA LYS A 20 -1.93 22.42 -5.63
C LYS A 20 -0.73 23.05 -6.35
N ASN A 21 0.30 22.25 -6.64
CA ASN A 21 1.55 22.67 -7.29
C ASN A 21 1.64 22.18 -8.74
N MET A 22 0.60 21.52 -9.26
CA MET A 22 0.58 20.93 -10.59
C MET A 22 0.03 21.94 -11.60
N ASP A 23 0.81 22.27 -12.62
CA ASP A 23 0.34 23.04 -13.75
C ASP A 23 -0.19 22.15 -14.89
N LEU A 24 -0.79 22.78 -15.91
CA LEU A 24 -1.36 22.06 -17.05
C LEU A 24 -0.31 21.28 -17.83
N SER A 25 0.90 21.81 -17.98
CA SER A 25 1.97 21.15 -18.74
C SER A 25 2.46 19.87 -18.04
N MET A 26 2.53 19.89 -16.70
CA MET A 26 2.85 18.74 -15.88
C MET A 26 1.75 17.67 -15.95
N LEU A 27 0.48 18.09 -15.92
CA LEU A 27 -0.65 17.19 -16.10
C LEU A 27 -0.59 16.53 -17.49
N GLU A 28 -0.45 17.32 -18.55
CA GLU A 28 -0.36 16.83 -19.93
C GLU A 28 0.82 15.86 -20.14
N MET A 29 1.96 16.11 -19.50
CA MET A 29 3.14 15.24 -19.55
C MET A 29 2.83 13.82 -19.08
N VAL A 30 2.08 13.69 -17.98
CA VAL A 30 1.72 12.38 -17.38
C VAL A 30 0.58 11.72 -18.15
N LEU A 31 -0.42 12.50 -18.58
CA LEU A 31 -1.60 11.98 -19.27
C LEU A 31 -1.30 11.54 -20.71
N ALA A 32 -0.55 12.36 -21.47
CA ALA A 32 -0.44 12.21 -22.91
C ALA A 32 -0.02 10.81 -23.38
N PRO A 33 1.00 10.14 -22.79
CA PRO A 33 1.43 8.82 -23.26
C PRO A 33 0.33 7.76 -23.18
N LYS A 34 -0.38 7.71 -22.04
CA LYS A 34 -1.42 6.70 -21.80
C LYS A 34 -2.75 7.09 -22.43
N VAL A 35 -3.22 8.32 -22.21
CA VAL A 35 -4.53 8.79 -22.70
C VAL A 35 -4.54 8.83 -24.23
N THR A 36 -3.58 9.54 -24.84
CA THR A 36 -3.52 9.66 -26.29
C THR A 36 -3.18 8.33 -26.94
N GLY A 37 -2.22 7.58 -26.38
CA GLY A 37 -1.84 6.26 -26.89
C GLY A 37 -3.00 5.27 -26.88
N ALA A 38 -3.72 5.15 -25.76
CA ALA A 38 -4.83 4.22 -25.63
C ALA A 38 -6.00 4.62 -26.55
N ARG A 39 -6.31 5.92 -26.64
CA ARG A 39 -7.32 6.44 -27.56
C ARG A 39 -7.01 6.08 -29.01
N LEU A 40 -5.79 6.35 -29.47
CA LEU A 40 -5.37 6.09 -30.85
C LEU A 40 -5.39 4.58 -31.16
N LEU A 41 -4.87 3.74 -30.27
CA LEU A 41 -4.91 2.29 -30.46
C LEU A 41 -6.33 1.75 -30.47
N ASN A 42 -7.19 2.23 -29.59
CA ASN A 42 -8.61 1.88 -29.59
C ASN A 42 -9.27 2.28 -30.92
N GLU A 43 -9.09 3.52 -31.38
CA GLU A 43 -9.65 4.00 -32.66
C GLU A 43 -9.17 3.17 -33.86
N ARG A 44 -7.89 2.79 -33.90
CA ARG A 44 -7.28 2.09 -35.04
C ARG A 44 -7.49 0.57 -35.03
N LEU A 45 -7.76 -0.02 -33.87
CA LEU A 45 -7.91 -1.47 -33.68
C LEU A 45 -9.34 -1.84 -33.24
N SER A 46 -10.36 -1.10 -33.69
CA SER A 46 -11.78 -1.37 -33.42
C SER A 46 -12.54 -1.93 -34.62
N ASP A 47 -11.85 -2.53 -35.58
CA ASP A 47 -12.50 -3.15 -36.75
C ASP A 47 -13.16 -4.49 -36.35
N PRO A 48 -14.50 -4.63 -36.43
CA PRO A 48 -15.18 -5.88 -36.10
C PRO A 48 -14.85 -7.03 -37.05
N ALA A 49 -14.37 -6.76 -38.26
CA ALA A 49 -13.93 -7.79 -39.19
C ALA A 49 -12.57 -8.39 -38.81
N ASN A 50 -11.79 -7.68 -37.99
CA ASN A 50 -10.46 -8.08 -37.52
C ASN A 50 -10.36 -7.84 -36.00
N PRO A 51 -11.16 -8.56 -35.18
CA PRO A 51 -11.18 -8.34 -33.73
C PRO A 51 -9.86 -8.77 -33.09
N LEU A 52 -9.46 -8.02 -32.06
CA LEU A 52 -8.35 -8.43 -31.21
C LEU A 52 -8.78 -9.54 -30.25
N ASP A 53 -7.87 -10.48 -29.99
CA ASP A 53 -8.00 -11.51 -28.95
C ASP A 53 -7.93 -10.91 -27.55
N PHE A 54 -7.21 -9.79 -27.38
CA PHE A 54 -7.10 -9.05 -26.13
C PHE A 54 -6.66 -7.59 -26.32
N PHE A 55 -7.11 -6.72 -25.42
CA PHE A 55 -6.62 -5.35 -25.27
C PHE A 55 -6.44 -5.07 -23.77
N VAL A 56 -5.24 -5.40 -23.25
CA VAL A 56 -4.91 -5.26 -21.82
C VAL A 56 -4.22 -3.92 -21.61
N MET A 57 -4.73 -3.11 -20.67
CA MET A 57 -4.12 -1.85 -20.27
C MET A 57 -3.55 -1.96 -18.85
N PHE A 58 -2.28 -1.61 -18.70
CA PHE A 58 -1.58 -1.62 -17.42
C PHE A 58 -1.98 -0.37 -16.64
N SER A 59 -2.76 -0.57 -15.59
CA SER A 59 -3.23 0.45 -14.64
C SER A 59 -2.47 0.28 -13.31
N SER A 60 -2.91 0.96 -12.27
CA SER A 60 -2.34 0.82 -10.94
C SER A 60 -3.39 1.06 -9.86
N PHE A 61 -3.23 0.36 -8.73
CA PHE A 61 -4.08 0.45 -7.55
C PHE A 61 -4.22 1.88 -7.00
N VAL A 62 -3.25 2.77 -7.28
CA VAL A 62 -3.30 4.21 -6.95
C VAL A 62 -4.53 4.93 -7.50
N MET A 63 -5.20 4.36 -8.52
CA MET A 63 -6.47 4.88 -9.02
C MET A 63 -7.57 4.78 -7.97
N VAL A 64 -7.61 3.67 -7.23
CA VAL A 64 -8.65 3.34 -6.26
C VAL A 64 -8.31 3.93 -4.90
N SER A 65 -7.05 3.77 -4.46
CA SER A 65 -6.61 4.22 -3.13
C SER A 65 -6.18 5.69 -3.08
N GLY A 66 -5.80 6.26 -4.24
CA GLY A 66 -5.01 7.49 -4.27
C GLY A 66 -3.57 7.26 -3.83
N ASN A 67 -2.70 8.23 -4.15
CA ASN A 67 -1.35 8.34 -3.60
C ASN A 67 -0.94 9.83 -3.64
N PRO A 68 -0.41 10.42 -2.55
CA PRO A 68 0.04 11.81 -2.56
C PRO A 68 1.02 12.09 -3.71
N GLY A 69 0.83 13.22 -4.39
CA GLY A 69 1.64 13.58 -5.55
C GLY A 69 1.20 12.93 -6.88
N GLN A 70 0.33 11.92 -6.87
CA GLN A 70 0.03 11.12 -8.07
C GLN A 70 -1.35 11.38 -8.68
N ALA A 71 -1.94 12.56 -8.46
CA ALA A 71 -3.26 12.90 -9.00
C ALA A 71 -3.35 12.72 -10.53
N ALA A 72 -2.33 13.15 -11.27
CA ALA A 72 -2.26 12.97 -12.73
C ALA A 72 -2.17 11.50 -13.13
N TYR A 73 -1.43 10.70 -12.37
CA TYR A 73 -1.26 9.27 -12.61
C TYR A 73 -2.56 8.50 -12.33
N SER A 74 -3.23 8.79 -11.21
CA SER A 74 -4.56 8.24 -10.89
C SER A 74 -5.59 8.60 -11.96
N ALA A 75 -5.61 9.85 -12.45
CA ALA A 75 -6.51 10.26 -13.53
C ALA A 75 -6.25 9.49 -14.84
N THR A 76 -4.97 9.24 -15.14
CA THR A 76 -4.57 8.49 -16.32
C THR A 76 -5.01 7.02 -16.25
N ASN A 77 -4.90 6.40 -15.07
CA ASN A 77 -5.37 5.04 -14.83
C ASN A 77 -6.91 4.94 -14.90
N ALA A 78 -7.62 5.93 -14.34
CA ALA A 78 -9.07 6.04 -14.45
C ALA A 78 -9.55 6.13 -15.91
N TYR A 79 -8.82 6.88 -16.75
CA TYR A 79 -9.10 6.93 -18.19
C TYR A 79 -9.01 5.54 -18.85
N THR A 80 -7.96 4.76 -18.53
CA THR A 80 -7.79 3.42 -19.12
C THR A 80 -8.88 2.44 -18.68
N HIS A 81 -9.35 2.53 -17.44
CA HIS A 81 -10.50 1.77 -16.95
C HIS A 81 -11.79 2.11 -17.69
N ALA A 82 -12.11 3.41 -17.78
CA ALA A 82 -13.29 3.87 -18.51
C ALA A 82 -13.24 3.47 -19.99
N LEU A 83 -12.07 3.51 -20.62
CA LEU A 83 -11.88 3.07 -22.00
C LEU A 83 -12.09 1.55 -22.15
N ALA A 84 -11.61 0.74 -21.22
CA ALA A 84 -11.83 -0.70 -21.23
C ALA A 84 -13.33 -1.03 -21.12
N GLN A 85 -14.02 -0.37 -20.20
CA GLN A 85 -15.47 -0.50 -20.03
C GLN A 85 -16.22 -0.10 -21.30
N GLN A 86 -15.88 1.04 -21.89
CA GLN A 86 -16.48 1.51 -23.15
C GLN A 86 -16.25 0.51 -24.29
N ARG A 87 -15.04 -0.05 -24.41
CA ARG A 87 -14.66 -1.01 -25.44
C ARG A 87 -15.42 -2.34 -25.27
N ARG A 88 -15.53 -2.85 -24.05
CA ARG A 88 -16.35 -4.03 -23.71
C ARG A 88 -17.83 -3.83 -24.00
N ALA A 89 -18.38 -2.64 -23.70
CA ALA A 89 -19.78 -2.32 -23.98
C ALA A 89 -20.13 -2.36 -25.49
N ARG A 90 -19.12 -2.31 -26.37
CA ARG A 90 -19.27 -2.47 -27.82
C ARG A 90 -18.98 -3.90 -28.30
N GLY A 91 -18.87 -4.86 -27.39
CA GLY A 91 -18.56 -6.26 -27.71
C GLY A 91 -17.11 -6.52 -28.11
N MET A 92 -16.18 -5.62 -27.77
CA MET A 92 -14.76 -5.76 -28.11
C MET A 92 -13.94 -6.15 -26.88
N ALA A 93 -12.88 -6.93 -27.08
CA ALA A 93 -12.00 -7.36 -26.01
C ALA A 93 -11.29 -6.17 -25.35
N ALA A 94 -11.37 -6.09 -24.01
CA ALA A 94 -10.62 -5.12 -23.21
C ALA A 94 -10.58 -5.47 -21.71
N SER A 95 -9.45 -5.23 -21.07
CA SER A 95 -9.26 -5.39 -19.63
C SER A 95 -8.20 -4.42 -19.09
N THR A 96 -8.25 -4.19 -17.79
CA THR A 96 -7.26 -3.42 -17.04
C THR A 96 -6.67 -4.28 -15.94
N ILE A 97 -5.39 -4.08 -15.65
CA ILE A 97 -4.70 -4.69 -14.51
C ILE A 97 -4.24 -3.60 -13.56
N ASP A 98 -4.73 -3.62 -12.33
CA ASP A 98 -4.36 -2.65 -11.30
C ASP A 98 -3.16 -3.15 -10.51
N ILE A 99 -1.99 -2.82 -11.02
CA ILE A 99 -0.72 -3.34 -10.50
C ILE A 99 -0.33 -2.55 -9.24
N GLY A 100 0.11 -3.29 -8.22
CA GLY A 100 0.83 -2.77 -7.08
C GLY A 100 2.24 -2.30 -7.46
N ALA A 101 3.16 -2.33 -6.50
CA ALA A 101 4.53 -1.96 -6.78
C ALA A 101 5.27 -3.17 -7.38
N VAL A 102 5.69 -3.08 -8.65
CA VAL A 102 6.41 -4.17 -9.34
C VAL A 102 7.86 -4.21 -8.89
N PHE A 103 8.29 -5.34 -8.31
CA PHE A 103 9.67 -5.56 -7.87
C PHE A 103 10.45 -6.45 -8.85
N GLY A 104 11.78 -6.31 -8.85
CA GLY A 104 12.70 -7.11 -9.68
C GLY A 104 12.73 -6.74 -11.17
N VAL A 105 11.67 -6.14 -11.72
CA VAL A 105 11.61 -5.66 -13.12
C VAL A 105 10.82 -4.34 -13.22
N GLY A 106 10.94 -3.65 -14.36
CA GLY A 106 10.12 -2.47 -14.64
C GLY A 106 10.63 -1.17 -13.99
N PHE A 107 9.72 -0.24 -13.70
CA PHE A 107 10.04 1.14 -13.32
C PHE A 107 10.85 1.23 -12.01
N ILE A 108 10.42 0.52 -10.96
CA ILE A 108 11.03 0.60 -9.63
C ILE A 108 12.47 0.07 -9.65
N ALA A 109 12.68 -1.12 -10.24
CA ALA A 109 14.00 -1.73 -10.37
C ALA A 109 14.96 -0.86 -11.21
N ARG A 110 14.48 -0.21 -12.28
CA ARG A 110 15.31 0.67 -13.12
C ARG A 110 15.60 2.02 -12.48
N ALA A 111 14.69 2.53 -11.65
CA ALA A 111 14.84 3.81 -10.97
C ALA A 111 15.67 3.71 -9.68
N GLY A 112 16.02 2.49 -9.23
CA GLY A 112 16.72 2.29 -7.95
C GLY A 112 15.90 2.70 -6.73
N ARG A 113 14.57 2.81 -6.87
CA ARG A 113 13.64 3.28 -5.82
C ARG A 113 13.15 2.15 -4.91
N GLU A 114 13.84 1.01 -4.89
CA GLU A 114 13.44 -0.20 -4.16
C GLU A 114 13.24 0.07 -2.66
N HIS A 115 14.11 0.90 -2.06
CA HIS A 115 14.02 1.31 -0.65
C HIS A 115 12.81 2.22 -0.36
N GLU A 116 12.34 3.01 -1.32
CA GLU A 116 11.14 3.85 -1.13
C GLU A 116 9.87 3.01 -1.14
N VAL A 117 9.89 1.89 -1.86
CA VAL A 117 8.75 0.98 -1.91
C VAL A 117 8.64 0.14 -0.63
N GLU A 118 9.76 -0.20 0.02
CA GLU A 118 9.75 -0.77 1.39
C GLU A 118 8.90 0.06 2.36
N VAL A 119 8.94 1.38 2.23
CA VAL A 119 8.18 2.31 3.08
C VAL A 119 6.67 2.26 2.79
N VAL A 120 6.22 1.79 1.62
CA VAL A 120 4.80 1.73 1.22
C VAL A 120 4.28 0.32 0.95
N LYS A 121 5.02 -0.74 1.31
CA LYS A 121 4.61 -2.17 1.18
C LYS A 121 3.27 -2.52 1.86
N PHE A 122 2.80 -1.69 2.78
CA PHE A 122 1.50 -1.87 3.44
C PHE A 122 0.33 -1.20 2.69
N ILE A 123 0.63 -0.31 1.73
CA ILE A 123 -0.34 0.36 0.85
C ILE A 123 -0.44 -0.37 -0.49
N PHE A 124 0.69 -0.88 -0.99
CA PHE A 124 0.78 -1.61 -2.24
C PHE A 124 1.43 -2.97 -2.00
N ASN A 125 0.77 -4.03 -2.46
CA ASN A 125 1.39 -5.34 -2.53
C ASN A 125 2.57 -5.31 -3.53
N GLU A 126 3.60 -6.08 -3.20
CA GLU A 126 4.68 -6.38 -4.15
C GLU A 126 4.13 -7.30 -5.22
N VAL A 127 4.39 -6.97 -6.48
CA VAL A 127 4.08 -7.85 -7.62
C VAL A 127 5.39 -8.37 -8.18
N ASN A 128 5.62 -9.67 -8.06
CA ASN A 128 6.78 -10.34 -8.65
C ASN A 128 6.55 -10.61 -10.14
N ASP A 129 7.62 -10.92 -10.88
CA ASP A 129 7.55 -11.14 -12.35
C ASP A 129 6.53 -12.23 -12.76
N TRP A 130 6.48 -13.34 -12.02
CA TRP A 130 5.53 -14.42 -12.30
C TRP A 130 4.08 -14.04 -11.97
N GLU A 131 3.85 -13.25 -10.91
CA GLU A 131 2.53 -12.72 -10.53
C GLU A 131 2.03 -11.74 -11.60
N LEU A 132 2.92 -10.89 -12.12
CA LEU A 132 2.60 -9.98 -13.21
C LEU A 132 2.19 -10.75 -14.48
N HIS A 133 2.93 -11.81 -14.82
CA HIS A 133 2.58 -12.68 -15.95
C HIS A 133 1.23 -13.39 -15.75
N ALA A 134 0.97 -13.89 -14.53
CA ALA A 134 -0.31 -14.52 -14.19
C ALA A 134 -1.47 -13.51 -14.27
N LEU A 135 -1.30 -12.31 -13.71
CA LEU A 135 -2.28 -11.23 -13.76
C LEU A 135 -2.57 -10.81 -15.20
N PHE A 136 -1.55 -10.73 -16.04
CA PHE A 136 -1.72 -10.46 -17.47
C PHE A 136 -2.50 -11.58 -18.19
N ALA A 137 -2.17 -12.85 -17.92
CA ALA A 137 -2.87 -13.99 -18.50
C ALA A 137 -4.37 -13.99 -18.10
N GLU A 138 -4.65 -13.74 -16.82
CA GLU A 138 -6.03 -13.60 -16.34
C GLU A 138 -6.74 -12.42 -16.99
N ALA A 139 -6.06 -11.28 -17.18
CA ALA A 139 -6.64 -10.12 -17.86
C ALA A 139 -6.99 -10.42 -19.32
N VAL A 140 -6.19 -11.25 -20.00
CA VAL A 140 -6.50 -11.74 -21.35
C VAL A 140 -7.76 -12.60 -21.34
N VAL A 141 -7.88 -13.55 -20.41
CA VAL A 141 -9.05 -14.44 -20.30
C VAL A 141 -10.31 -13.65 -19.94
N ALA A 142 -10.22 -12.79 -18.94
CA ALA A 142 -11.27 -11.89 -18.49
C ALA A 142 -11.80 -10.98 -19.61
N GLY A 143 -10.88 -10.38 -20.38
CA GLY A 143 -11.21 -9.43 -21.44
C GLY A 143 -11.91 -10.08 -22.65
N ARG A 144 -11.85 -11.41 -22.80
CA ARG A 144 -12.49 -12.15 -23.91
C ARG A 144 -13.99 -12.36 -23.69
N ASN A 145 -14.46 -12.37 -22.45
CA ASN A 145 -15.85 -12.67 -22.13
C ASN A 145 -16.68 -11.37 -22.08
N TRP A 146 -17.28 -11.01 -23.21
CA TRP A 146 -18.07 -9.78 -23.39
C TRP A 146 -19.35 -9.71 -22.55
N ALA A 147 -19.77 -10.83 -21.95
CA ALA A 147 -20.96 -10.93 -21.11
C ALA A 147 -20.71 -10.61 -19.62
N THR A 148 -19.46 -10.63 -19.15
CA THR A 148 -19.11 -10.28 -17.78
C THR A 148 -18.98 -8.76 -17.63
N LYS A 149 -19.82 -8.16 -16.79
CA LYS A 149 -19.69 -6.76 -16.37
C LYS A 149 -18.52 -6.66 -15.39
N ASP A 150 -17.61 -5.76 -15.70
CA ASP A 150 -16.45 -5.33 -14.91
C ASP A 150 -15.49 -6.45 -14.47
N VAL A 151 -14.42 -6.63 -15.24
CA VAL A 151 -13.26 -7.40 -14.79
C VAL A 151 -12.11 -6.43 -14.53
N GLU A 152 -12.09 -5.90 -13.32
CA GLU A 152 -10.93 -5.27 -12.72
C GLU A 152 -10.18 -6.38 -11.95
N LEU A 153 -8.93 -6.63 -12.34
CA LEU A 153 -8.08 -7.57 -11.62
C LEU A 153 -7.10 -6.77 -10.77
N SER A 154 -7.24 -6.90 -9.46
CA SER A 154 -6.33 -6.34 -8.47
C SER A 154 -5.55 -7.47 -7.79
N ASP A 155 -4.28 -7.23 -7.49
CA ASP A 155 -3.39 -8.20 -6.85
C ASP A 155 -3.57 -8.24 -5.32
N HIS A 156 -4.77 -8.63 -4.88
CA HIS A 156 -5.08 -8.76 -3.45
C HIS A 156 -4.71 -10.15 -2.91
N HIS A 157 -3.42 -10.46 -2.83
CA HIS A 157 -2.92 -11.55 -2.00
C HIS A 157 -2.75 -11.10 -0.54
N THR A 158 -3.50 -11.70 0.38
CA THR A 158 -3.20 -11.66 1.83
C THR A 158 -2.03 -12.60 2.12
N LYS A 159 -0.81 -12.15 1.85
CA LYS A 159 0.39 -12.82 2.35
C LYS A 159 0.86 -12.11 3.61
N GLY A 160 0.79 -12.82 4.73
CA GLY A 160 1.55 -12.46 5.91
C GLY A 160 3.02 -12.62 5.55
N GLU A 161 3.72 -11.52 5.34
CA GLU A 161 5.15 -11.55 5.10
C GLU A 161 5.89 -10.68 6.12
N ASP A 162 6.67 -11.42 6.90
CA ASP A 162 7.82 -11.01 7.66
C ASP A 162 8.83 -10.33 6.73
N ALA A 163 9.01 -9.02 6.91
CA ALA A 163 10.17 -8.31 6.38
C ALA A 163 10.47 -7.11 7.28
N ALA A 164 11.37 -7.34 8.26
CA ALA A 164 12.03 -6.30 9.03
C ALA A 164 13.54 -6.47 8.84
N GLY A 165 14.20 -5.44 8.34
CA GLY A 165 15.65 -5.31 8.40
C GLY A 165 16.10 -5.11 9.84
N ALA A 166 17.00 -6.01 10.28
CA ALA A 166 17.98 -5.90 11.37
C ALA A 166 17.53 -5.71 12.84
N VAL A 167 16.24 -5.59 13.15
CA VAL A 167 15.72 -5.84 14.51
C VAL A 167 14.49 -6.74 14.31
N GLY A 168 14.37 -7.84 15.08
CA GLY A 168 13.29 -8.83 14.89
C GLY A 168 11.89 -8.19 14.86
N SER A 169 10.87 -8.90 14.37
CA SER A 169 9.51 -8.34 14.32
C SER A 169 9.08 -7.85 15.71
N VAL A 170 8.18 -6.86 15.80
CA VAL A 170 7.67 -6.35 17.10
C VAL A 170 7.20 -7.51 17.99
N LYS A 171 6.59 -8.54 17.38
CA LYS A 171 6.19 -9.78 18.06
C LYS A 171 7.38 -10.56 18.62
N ASP A 172 8.44 -10.74 17.84
CA ASP A 172 9.65 -11.44 18.30
C ASP A 172 10.37 -10.71 19.43
N GLN A 173 10.31 -9.37 19.43
CA GLN A 173 10.87 -8.55 20.49
C GLN A 173 10.03 -8.66 21.77
N LEU A 174 8.70 -8.60 21.66
CA LEU A 174 7.79 -8.76 22.80
C LEU A 174 7.91 -10.13 23.47
N LEU A 175 8.13 -11.20 22.69
CA LEU A 175 8.38 -12.54 23.23
C LEU A 175 9.65 -12.62 24.09
N LYS A 176 10.61 -11.72 23.87
CA LYS A 176 11.91 -11.68 24.57
C LYS A 176 11.95 -10.63 25.67
N ALA A 177 10.93 -9.78 25.80
CA ALA A 177 10.89 -8.71 26.78
C ALA A 177 10.70 -9.29 28.19
N GLU A 178 11.63 -9.00 29.10
CA GLU A 178 11.64 -9.51 30.47
C GLU A 178 10.90 -8.57 31.43
N THR A 179 10.69 -7.30 31.05
CA THR A 179 10.02 -6.30 31.89
C THR A 179 8.91 -5.56 31.16
N MET A 180 7.96 -5.02 31.92
CA MET A 180 6.89 -4.18 31.37
C MET A 180 7.41 -2.87 30.76
N ASP A 181 8.56 -2.39 31.23
CA ASP A 181 9.19 -1.18 30.67
C ASP A 181 9.80 -1.48 29.30
N GLU A 182 10.45 -2.65 29.12
CA GLU A 182 10.90 -3.11 27.80
C GLU A 182 9.73 -3.29 26.83
N VAL A 183 8.60 -3.87 27.29
CA VAL A 183 7.38 -4.01 26.49
C VAL A 183 6.90 -2.65 25.98
N ARG A 184 6.86 -1.63 26.86
CA ARG A 184 6.47 -0.26 26.49
C ARG A 184 7.44 0.34 25.47
N THR A 185 8.74 0.18 25.66
CA THR A 185 9.77 0.68 24.73
C THR A 185 9.64 0.04 23.35
N ILE A 186 9.44 -1.29 23.29
CA ILE A 186 9.28 -2.03 22.02
C ILE A 186 8.05 -1.54 21.25
N ILE A 187 6.92 -1.36 21.94
CA ILE A 187 5.69 -0.85 21.32
C ILE A 187 5.88 0.60 20.89
N LEU A 188 6.52 1.43 21.72
CA LEU A 188 6.80 2.83 21.43
C LEU A 188 7.68 2.99 20.18
N ASP A 189 8.77 2.24 20.07
CA ASP A 189 9.70 2.31 18.94
C ASP A 189 9.02 1.85 17.65
N GLY A 190 8.31 0.72 17.70
CA GLY A 190 7.57 0.19 16.57
C GLY A 190 6.45 1.13 16.09
N LEU A 191 5.72 1.73 17.03
CA LEU A 191 4.65 2.68 16.73
C LEU A 191 5.19 4.04 16.27
N SER A 192 6.29 4.51 16.83
CA SER A 192 6.95 5.76 16.43
C SER A 192 7.47 5.68 15.01
N GLY A 193 8.13 4.56 14.64
CA GLY A 193 8.51 4.29 13.26
C GLY A 193 7.30 4.31 12.33
N ARG A 194 6.16 3.76 12.80
CA ARG A 194 4.91 3.75 12.04
C ARG A 194 4.32 5.15 11.83
N ILE A 195 4.27 5.97 12.87
CA ILE A 195 3.73 7.34 12.84
C ILE A 195 4.60 8.24 11.97
N ARG A 196 5.93 8.13 12.04
CA ARG A 196 6.84 8.87 11.15
C ARG A 196 6.56 8.59 9.68
N GLY A 197 6.38 7.32 9.32
CA GLY A 197 6.02 6.92 7.96
C GLY A 197 4.64 7.42 7.53
N ALA A 198 3.66 7.41 8.44
CA ALA A 198 2.30 7.90 8.16
C ALA A 198 2.27 9.43 7.95
N LEU A 199 3.07 10.18 8.71
CA LEU A 199 3.15 11.64 8.65
C LEU A 199 4.17 12.18 7.62
N GLN A 200 4.87 11.30 6.91
CA GLN A 200 5.95 11.67 5.96
C GLN A 200 7.02 12.58 6.58
N LEU A 201 7.30 12.41 7.88
CA LEU A 201 8.31 13.21 8.57
C LEU A 201 9.70 12.84 8.09
N THR A 202 10.53 13.85 7.84
CA THR A 202 11.95 13.62 7.53
C THR A 202 12.71 13.22 8.80
N ALA A 203 13.86 12.56 8.67
CA ALA A 203 14.67 12.14 9.84
C ALA A 203 15.09 13.29 10.79
N ALA A 204 14.90 14.55 10.37
CA ALA A 204 15.18 15.74 11.18
C ALA A 204 13.99 16.21 12.05
N ASP A 205 12.78 15.70 11.80
CA ASP A 205 11.57 16.10 12.51
C ASP A 205 11.09 14.96 13.43
N GLU A 206 11.40 15.06 14.73
CA GLU A 206 10.86 14.12 15.70
C GLU A 206 9.38 14.43 15.96
N PRO A 207 8.46 13.46 15.78
CA PRO A 207 7.07 13.65 16.15
C PRO A 207 6.98 13.91 17.66
N ASN A 208 6.15 14.87 18.07
CA ASN A 208 5.91 15.11 19.48
C ASN A 208 4.92 14.06 20.00
N LEU A 209 5.45 12.93 20.46
CA LEU A 209 4.67 11.77 20.89
C LEU A 209 3.71 12.07 22.07
N THR A 210 3.92 13.18 22.78
CA THR A 210 3.10 13.58 23.95
C THR A 210 1.87 14.43 23.61
N VAL A 211 1.78 14.95 22.39
CA VAL A 211 0.64 15.76 21.94
C VAL A 211 -0.39 14.86 21.26
N PRO A 212 -1.70 15.14 21.37
CA PRO A 212 -2.73 14.42 20.62
C PRO A 212 -2.38 14.27 19.14
N LEU A 213 -2.59 13.08 18.59
CA LEU A 213 -2.22 12.77 17.21
C LEU A 213 -2.97 13.66 16.18
N ILE A 214 -4.22 14.00 16.48
CA ILE A 214 -5.03 14.90 15.64
C ILE A 214 -4.43 16.30 15.51
N ASP A 215 -3.76 16.80 16.56
CA ASP A 215 -3.12 18.11 16.57
C ASP A 215 -1.79 18.12 15.78
N GLN A 216 -1.29 16.93 15.43
CA GLN A 216 -0.06 16.72 14.65
C GLN A 216 -0.35 16.40 13.17
N GLY A 217 -1.59 16.57 12.72
CA GLY A 217 -1.98 16.36 11.33
C GLY A 217 -2.32 14.91 10.98
N VAL A 218 -2.53 14.03 11.97
CA VAL A 218 -3.10 12.70 11.73
C VAL A 218 -4.55 12.85 11.26
N ASP A 219 -4.79 12.49 10.01
CA ASP A 219 -6.12 12.42 9.41
C ASP A 219 -6.76 11.02 9.56
N SER A 220 -7.96 10.82 9.03
CA SER A 220 -8.67 9.54 9.12
C SER A 220 -7.89 8.36 8.50
N LEU A 221 -7.07 8.60 7.48
CA LEU A 221 -6.27 7.56 6.82
C LEU A 221 -5.02 7.20 7.64
N SER A 222 -4.38 8.21 8.21
CA SER A 222 -3.24 8.08 9.12
C SER A 222 -3.68 7.40 10.42
N ALA A 223 -4.87 7.72 10.92
CA ALA A 223 -5.47 7.09 12.09
C ALA A 223 -5.82 5.62 11.83
N PHE A 224 -6.36 5.28 10.64
CA PHE A 224 -6.55 3.88 10.24
C PHE A 224 -5.21 3.12 10.17
N THR A 225 -4.17 3.78 9.65
CA THR A 225 -2.81 3.25 9.59
C THR A 225 -2.25 2.92 10.97
N VAL A 226 -2.47 3.78 11.96
CA VAL A 226 -2.10 3.55 13.37
C VAL A 226 -2.91 2.40 13.97
N GLY A 227 -4.23 2.40 13.79
CA GLY A 227 -5.10 1.32 14.31
C GLY A 227 -4.74 -0.06 13.73
N SER A 228 -4.54 -0.13 12.42
CA SER A 228 -4.14 -1.36 11.73
C SER A 228 -2.80 -1.93 12.23
N TRP A 229 -1.88 -1.05 12.66
CA TRP A 229 -0.61 -1.49 13.25
C TRP A 229 -0.81 -2.25 14.56
N PHE A 230 -1.71 -1.80 15.44
CA PHE A 230 -2.04 -2.51 16.68
C PHE A 230 -2.67 -3.88 16.40
N THR A 231 -3.59 -3.95 15.44
CA THR A 231 -4.23 -5.22 15.06
C THR A 231 -3.20 -6.20 14.49
N LYS A 232 -2.31 -5.73 13.61
CA LYS A 232 -1.31 -6.59 12.95
C LYS A 232 -0.24 -7.10 13.93
N ASN A 233 0.27 -6.22 14.79
CA ASN A 233 1.41 -6.53 15.65
C ASN A 233 1.02 -7.08 17.02
N LEU A 234 -0.05 -6.58 17.62
CA LEU A 234 -0.46 -6.92 18.97
C LEU A 234 -1.76 -7.72 19.04
N ASN A 235 -2.45 -7.91 17.91
CA ASN A 235 -3.79 -8.50 17.86
C ASN A 235 -4.82 -7.71 18.70
N ILE A 236 -4.62 -6.40 18.78
CA ILE A 236 -5.47 -5.47 19.55
C ILE A 236 -6.15 -4.52 18.58
N ASP A 237 -7.48 -4.47 18.61
CA ASP A 237 -8.25 -3.47 17.89
C ASP A 237 -8.37 -2.18 18.72
N ILE A 238 -7.83 -1.09 18.19
CA ILE A 238 -7.93 0.26 18.76
C ILE A 238 -8.95 1.05 17.92
N PRO A 239 -10.07 1.48 18.52
CA PRO A 239 -11.11 2.19 17.78
C PRO A 239 -10.59 3.48 17.14
N LEU A 240 -10.94 3.70 15.87
CA LEU A 240 -10.54 4.90 15.11
C LEU A 240 -10.93 6.20 15.82
N LEU A 241 -12.12 6.23 16.44
CA LEU A 241 -12.61 7.37 17.21
C LEU A 241 -11.74 7.71 18.43
N LYS A 242 -10.98 6.74 18.97
CA LYS A 242 -10.05 6.98 20.07
C LYS A 242 -8.79 7.68 19.57
N ILE A 243 -8.28 7.25 18.41
CA ILE A 243 -7.11 7.84 17.76
C ILE A 243 -7.42 9.27 17.31
N LEU A 244 -8.58 9.47 16.68
CA LEU A 244 -9.06 10.79 16.26
C LEU A 244 -9.62 11.63 17.43
N GLY A 245 -9.94 11.00 18.56
CA GLY A 245 -10.54 11.62 19.74
C GLY A 245 -9.55 12.32 20.66
N GLY A 246 -8.32 12.54 20.20
CA GLY A 246 -7.29 13.29 20.92
C GLY A 246 -6.34 12.44 21.76
N ALA A 247 -6.26 11.13 21.54
CA ALA A 247 -5.27 10.28 22.21
C ALA A 247 -3.82 10.65 21.78
N SER A 248 -2.92 10.72 22.76
CA SER A 248 -1.48 10.78 22.54
C SER A 248 -0.89 9.39 22.32
N VAL A 249 0.36 9.30 21.88
CA VAL A 249 1.04 8.00 21.69
C VAL A 249 1.15 7.22 23.00
N PRO A 250 1.55 7.82 24.14
CA PRO A 250 1.49 7.17 25.45
C PRO A 250 0.12 6.60 25.80
N ASP A 251 -0.96 7.35 25.55
CA ASP A 251 -2.33 6.87 25.87
C ASP A 251 -2.69 5.61 25.09
N LEU A 252 -2.28 5.53 23.82
CA LEU A 252 -2.51 4.36 22.98
C LEU A 252 -1.64 3.17 23.40
N ILE A 253 -0.42 3.42 23.86
CA ILE A 253 0.47 2.37 24.37
C ILE A 253 -0.07 1.81 25.68
N ASP A 254 -0.49 2.66 26.61
CA ASP A 254 -1.04 2.20 27.89
C ASP A 254 -2.31 1.37 27.69
N GLU A 255 -3.20 1.79 26.78
CA GLU A 255 -4.36 1.01 26.37
C GLU A 255 -3.95 -0.35 25.79
N ALA A 256 -3.00 -0.36 24.85
CA ALA A 256 -2.53 -1.60 24.24
C ALA A 256 -1.89 -2.54 25.29
N VAL A 257 -1.03 -2.02 26.15
CA VAL A 257 -0.37 -2.76 27.22
C VAL A 257 -1.39 -3.37 28.18
N SER A 258 -2.46 -2.65 28.52
CA SER A 258 -3.54 -3.16 29.38
C SER A 258 -4.33 -4.33 28.77
N ARG A 259 -4.24 -4.52 27.45
CA ARG A 259 -4.99 -5.52 26.68
C ARG A 259 -4.11 -6.61 26.08
N LEU A 260 -2.79 -6.58 26.32
CA LEU A 260 -1.89 -7.65 25.91
C LEU A 260 -2.23 -8.95 26.64
N THR A 261 -2.19 -10.06 25.90
CA THR A 261 -2.36 -11.38 26.52
C THR A 261 -1.04 -11.87 27.11
N PRO A 262 -1.06 -12.73 28.14
CA PRO A 262 0.15 -13.33 28.69
C PRO A 262 0.97 -14.10 27.64
N GLU A 263 0.35 -14.64 26.59
CA GLU A 263 1.08 -15.31 25.50
C GLU A 263 1.89 -14.34 24.64
N ALA A 264 1.50 -13.06 24.58
CA ALA A 264 2.20 -12.04 23.82
C ALA A 264 3.47 -11.53 24.53
N ILE A 265 3.53 -11.66 25.86
CA ILE A 265 4.62 -11.18 26.73
C ILE A 265 4.99 -12.22 27.81
N PRO A 266 5.40 -13.44 27.43
CA PRO A 266 5.52 -14.57 28.35
C PRO A 266 6.58 -14.39 29.44
N LEU A 267 7.65 -13.64 29.16
CA LEU A 267 8.74 -13.39 30.12
C LEU A 267 8.41 -12.23 31.07
N ALA A 268 7.88 -11.12 30.56
CA ALA A 268 7.44 -9.98 31.37
C ALA A 268 6.25 -10.30 32.28
N HIS A 269 5.34 -11.18 31.87
CA HIS A 269 4.18 -11.61 32.66
C HIS A 269 4.50 -12.84 33.57
N SER A 270 5.74 -13.30 33.62
CA SER A 270 6.12 -14.45 34.45
C SER A 270 5.87 -14.16 35.94
N PRO A 271 5.20 -15.05 36.71
CA PRO A 271 5.03 -14.88 38.16
C PRO A 271 6.35 -14.86 38.95
N TRP A 272 7.48 -15.12 38.29
CA TRP A 272 8.82 -15.07 38.87
C TRP A 272 9.52 -13.71 38.69
N SER A 273 8.97 -12.79 37.87
CA SER A 273 9.57 -11.45 37.64
C SER A 273 9.49 -10.55 38.88
N GLU A 274 8.43 -10.68 39.69
CA GLU A 274 8.28 -9.96 40.97
C GLU A 274 9.34 -10.37 42.02
N ILE A 275 9.86 -11.61 41.93
CA ILE A 275 10.86 -12.14 42.86
C ILE A 275 12.26 -11.60 42.50
N ALA A 276 12.56 -11.44 41.21
CA ALA A 276 13.81 -10.85 40.74
C ALA A 276 13.95 -9.38 41.21
N ALA A 277 12.88 -8.60 41.15
CA ALA A 277 12.86 -7.20 41.59
C ALA A 277 13.07 -7.03 43.11
N HIS A 278 12.57 -7.96 43.94
CA HIS A 278 12.78 -7.94 45.39
C HIS A 278 14.18 -8.40 45.82
N SER A 279 14.90 -9.16 44.98
CA SER A 279 16.27 -9.60 45.27
C SER A 279 17.33 -8.52 45.00
N ALA A 280 17.02 -7.54 44.13
CA ALA A 280 17.93 -6.46 43.76
C ALA A 280 17.94 -5.27 44.76
N THR A 281 16.97 -5.19 45.66
CA THR A 281 16.86 -4.14 46.69
C THR A 281 17.41 -4.54 48.05
N ALA A 282 17.92 -5.77 48.20
CA ALA A 282 18.46 -6.31 49.44
C ALA A 282 20.00 -6.47 49.47
N ALA A 283 20.72 -5.79 48.56
CA ALA A 283 22.19 -5.74 48.54
C ALA A 283 22.72 -4.34 48.86
#